data_AF-A0A3P7JAB1-F1
#
_entry.id   AF-A0A3P7JAB1-F1
#
_cell.length_a   1.000
_cell.length_b   1.000
_cell.length_c   1.000
_cell.angle_alpha   90.00
_cell.angle_beta   90.00
_cell.angle_gamma   90.00
#
_symmetry.space_group_name_H-M   'P 1'
#
loop_
_entity.id
_entity.type
_entity.pdbx_description
1 polymer ?
#
loop_
_entity_poly.entity_id
_entity_poly.type
_entity_poly.pdbx_seq_one_letter_code
_entity_poly.pdbx_strand_id
1 'polypeptide(L)'
;MCETGKAECVAPFAKISPLLVTAPNHRMMTCLIQKSMSTVMSAIFCFLIREKEFIDAGRSILREYADIRMCEGKNEFKSIGAMERGLHLRAKDLERYRFTVVTREPVDRFLSGFIDRCIRVGDSCFGCTSNMTCFLEQEYKRRCSMDTHFEKYEFIRYSSDPTGTLLEDLQPLLRTQQVNIQPFM
;
A
#
# COMPACT_ATOMS: atom_id res chain seq x y z
N MET A 1 -5.55 19.35 12.74
CA MET A 1 -5.74 19.07 14.17
C MET A 1 -7.22 19.01 14.44
N CYS A 2 -7.73 17.86 14.86
CA CYS A 2 -9.14 17.69 15.26
C CYS A 2 -9.22 18.05 16.74
N GLU A 3 -9.75 19.23 17.06
CA GLU A 3 -10.04 19.58 18.44
C GLU A 3 -11.29 18.81 18.88
N THR A 4 -11.12 17.96 19.89
CA THR A 4 -12.20 17.20 20.52
C THR A 4 -13.33 18.13 20.97
N GLY A 5 -14.54 17.90 20.45
CA GLY A 5 -15.78 18.51 20.96
C GLY A 5 -16.47 19.53 20.04
N LYS A 6 -15.94 19.85 18.85
CA LYS A 6 -16.60 20.81 17.92
C LYS A 6 -16.82 20.31 16.49
N ALA A 7 -16.27 19.16 16.12
CA ALA A 7 -16.58 18.51 14.85
C ALA A 7 -16.63 16.99 15.05
N GLU A 8 -17.61 16.32 14.43
CA GLU A 8 -17.59 14.86 14.26
C GLU A 8 -16.27 14.49 13.58
N CYS A 9 -15.37 13.89 14.36
CA CYS A 9 -14.11 13.41 13.83
C CYS A 9 -14.42 12.28 12.85
N VAL A 10 -13.80 12.33 11.66
CA VAL A 10 -13.95 11.29 10.64
C VAL A 10 -13.49 9.96 11.24
N ALA A 11 -14.39 8.98 11.33
CA ALA A 11 -14.06 7.63 11.78
C ALA A 11 -12.98 7.00 10.87
N PRO A 12 -12.03 6.22 11.42
CA PRO A 12 -10.91 5.69 10.67
C PRO A 12 -11.32 4.65 9.58
N PHE A 13 -11.01 5.02 8.34
CA PHE A 13 -10.81 4.26 7.08
C PHE A 13 -11.75 3.10 6.68
N ALA A 14 -12.26 3.19 5.44
CA ALA A 14 -13.07 2.18 4.75
C ALA A 14 -12.35 0.84 4.52
N LYS A 15 -13.13 -0.24 4.25
CA LYS A 15 -12.63 -1.49 3.66
C LYS A 15 -12.01 -1.20 2.29
N ILE A 16 -10.71 -0.91 2.27
CA ILE A 16 -9.93 -0.91 1.04
C ILE A 16 -9.93 -2.36 0.57
N SER A 17 -10.40 -2.63 -0.65
CA SER A 17 -10.18 -3.93 -1.29
C SER A 17 -8.67 -4.07 -1.46
N PRO A 18 -7.97 -4.86 -0.61
CA PRO A 18 -6.53 -4.86 -0.63
C PRO A 18 -6.08 -5.67 -1.84
N LEU A 19 -5.11 -5.14 -2.57
CA LEU A 19 -4.32 -5.97 -3.48
C LEU A 19 -3.08 -6.40 -2.70
N LEU A 20 -3.09 -7.65 -2.24
CA LEU A 20 -1.96 -8.24 -1.54
C LEU A 20 -1.03 -8.89 -2.56
N VAL A 21 0.27 -8.63 -2.47
CA VAL A 21 1.29 -9.41 -3.18
C VAL A 21 2.15 -10.17 -2.20
N THR A 22 2.49 -11.41 -2.52
CA THR A 22 3.23 -12.31 -1.63
C THR A 22 4.53 -12.78 -2.23
N ALA A 23 5.48 -13.11 -1.37
CA ALA A 23 6.72 -13.81 -1.71
C ALA A 23 6.86 -14.99 -0.72
N PRO A 24 6.18 -16.12 -0.99
CA PRO A 24 6.05 -17.22 -0.03
C PRO A 24 7.41 -17.80 0.41
N ASN A 25 8.36 -17.89 -0.52
CA ASN A 25 9.73 -18.36 -0.26
C ASN A 25 10.47 -17.52 0.79
N HIS A 26 10.06 -16.26 0.97
CA HIS A 26 10.63 -15.31 1.93
C HIS A 26 9.71 -15.04 3.12
N ARG A 27 8.53 -15.68 3.18
CA ARG A 27 7.48 -15.45 4.19
C ARG A 27 7.11 -13.97 4.30
N MET A 28 6.98 -13.29 3.15
CA MET A 28 6.60 -11.89 3.09
C MET A 28 5.29 -11.69 2.34
N MET A 29 4.52 -10.70 2.77
CA MET A 29 3.39 -10.16 2.03
C MET A 29 3.36 -8.64 2.17
N THR A 30 2.84 -7.96 1.15
CA THR A 30 2.60 -6.52 1.23
C THR A 30 1.23 -6.16 0.66
N CYS A 31 0.57 -5.18 1.29
CA CYS A 31 -0.63 -4.57 0.75
C CYS A 31 -0.25 -3.41 -0.18
N LEU A 32 -0.64 -3.52 -1.44
CA LEU A 32 -0.40 -2.49 -2.44
C LEU A 32 -1.46 -1.39 -2.31
N ILE A 33 -1.03 -0.24 -1.82
CA ILE A 33 -1.81 0.99 -1.84
C ILE A 33 -1.48 1.75 -3.12
N GLN A 34 -2.49 1.97 -3.96
CA GLN A 34 -2.34 2.75 -5.19
C GLN A 34 -1.72 4.12 -4.91
N LYS A 35 -0.77 4.50 -5.76
CA LYS A 35 0.03 5.74 -5.69
C LYS A 35 0.96 5.85 -4.46
N SER A 36 1.20 4.73 -3.76
CA SER A 36 2.17 4.60 -2.67
C SER A 36 3.20 3.51 -3.00
N MET A 37 4.07 3.77 -3.98
CA MET A 37 5.04 2.80 -4.50
C MET A 37 4.45 1.44 -4.93
N SER A 38 3.16 1.36 -5.24
CA SER A 38 2.50 0.08 -5.55
C SER A 38 3.16 -0.70 -6.68
N THR A 39 3.61 -0.01 -7.74
CA THR A 39 4.30 -0.65 -8.88
C THR A 39 5.68 -1.18 -8.49
N VAL A 40 6.45 -0.41 -7.74
CA VAL A 40 7.79 -0.81 -7.25
C VAL A 40 7.68 -2.00 -6.30
N MET A 41 6.73 -1.98 -5.36
CA MET A 41 6.50 -3.10 -4.45
C MET A 41 6.06 -4.36 -5.21
N SER A 42 5.19 -4.23 -6.22
CA SER A 42 4.83 -5.35 -7.10
C SER A 42 6.06 -5.93 -7.82
N ALA A 43 6.99 -5.08 -8.28
CA ALA A 43 8.22 -5.49 -8.94
C ALA A 43 9.19 -6.20 -7.99
N ILE A 44 9.41 -5.65 -6.79
CA ILE A 44 10.23 -6.26 -5.73
C ILE A 44 9.71 -7.66 -5.40
N PHE A 45 8.40 -7.80 -5.17
CA PHE A 45 7.82 -9.09 -4.83
C PHE A 45 7.88 -10.10 -5.98
N CYS A 46 7.79 -9.64 -7.24
CA CYS A 46 8.02 -10.50 -8.40
C CYS A 46 9.46 -10.99 -8.47
N PHE A 47 10.43 -10.09 -8.26
CA PHE A 47 11.85 -10.43 -8.19
C PHE A 47 12.13 -11.46 -7.09
N LEU A 48 11.54 -11.32 -5.90
CA LEU A 48 11.70 -12.27 -4.79
C LEU A 48 11.13 -13.67 -5.06
N ILE A 49 10.27 -13.85 -6.07
CA ILE A 49 9.73 -15.17 -6.45
C ILE A 49 10.48 -15.75 -7.64
N ARG A 50 10.86 -14.91 -8.62
CA ARG A 50 11.40 -15.34 -9.92
C ARG A 50 12.67 -14.59 -10.29
N GLU A 51 13.61 -14.46 -9.35
CA GLU A 51 14.84 -13.69 -9.51
C GLU A 51 15.55 -13.97 -10.83
N LYS A 52 15.85 -15.25 -11.12
CA LYS A 52 16.57 -15.65 -12.33
C LYS A 52 15.84 -15.19 -13.60
N GLU A 53 14.56 -15.48 -13.70
CA GLU A 53 13.80 -15.11 -14.90
C GLU A 53 13.60 -13.58 -15.02
N PHE A 54 13.53 -12.87 -13.89
CA PHE A 54 13.46 -11.42 -13.86
C PHE A 54 14.75 -10.79 -14.41
N ILE A 55 15.91 -11.30 -13.98
CA ILE A 55 17.24 -10.86 -14.44
C ILE A 55 17.46 -11.25 -15.91
N ASP A 56 17.17 -12.50 -16.28
CA ASP A 56 17.36 -13.02 -17.64
C ASP A 56 16.49 -12.26 -18.67
N ALA A 57 15.33 -11.77 -18.25
CA ALA A 57 14.47 -10.91 -19.08
C ALA A 57 14.94 -9.45 -19.17
N GLY A 58 16.08 -9.08 -18.57
CA GLY A 58 16.64 -7.73 -18.58
C GLY A 58 15.79 -6.70 -17.83
N ARG A 59 14.97 -7.14 -16.87
CA ARG A 59 14.02 -6.27 -16.16
C ARG A 59 14.69 -5.52 -15.02
N SER A 60 14.08 -4.39 -14.65
CA SER A 60 14.55 -3.54 -13.56
C SER A 60 13.39 -3.15 -12.67
N ILE A 61 13.59 -3.26 -11.35
CA ILE A 61 12.60 -2.89 -10.32
C ILE A 61 12.10 -1.45 -10.51
N LEU A 62 12.96 -0.54 -10.97
CA LEU A 62 12.65 0.88 -11.15
C LEU A 62 11.97 1.19 -12.50
N ARG A 63 11.96 0.25 -13.45
CA ARG A 63 11.41 0.41 -14.80
C ARG A 63 10.25 -0.53 -15.11
N GLU A 64 9.75 -1.26 -14.11
CA GLU A 64 8.53 -2.06 -14.26
C GLU A 64 7.32 -1.13 -14.45
N TYR A 65 6.62 -1.29 -15.56
CA TYR A 65 5.36 -0.59 -15.85
C TYR A 65 4.16 -1.53 -15.61
N ALA A 66 2.98 -0.96 -15.37
CA ALA A 66 1.78 -1.72 -15.00
C ALA A 66 1.28 -2.69 -16.10
N ASP A 67 1.68 -2.42 -17.33
CA ASP A 67 1.31 -3.08 -18.58
C ASP A 67 2.20 -4.28 -18.95
N ILE A 68 3.27 -4.54 -18.19
CA ILE A 68 4.19 -5.66 -18.46
C ILE A 68 4.51 -6.46 -17.18
N ARG A 69 3.57 -6.56 -16.24
CA ARG A 69 3.81 -7.20 -14.93
C ARG A 69 3.96 -8.72 -15.06
N MET A 70 5.20 -9.20 -15.06
CA MET A 70 5.57 -10.62 -15.21
C MET A 70 4.90 -11.59 -14.21
N CYS A 71 4.60 -11.09 -13.01
CA CYS A 71 3.98 -11.84 -11.92
C CYS A 71 2.49 -11.49 -11.69
N GLU A 72 1.87 -10.71 -12.58
CA GLU A 72 0.46 -10.34 -12.47
C GLU A 72 -0.44 -11.58 -12.32
N GLY A 73 -1.36 -11.52 -11.34
CA GLY A 73 -2.27 -12.62 -11.05
C GLY A 73 -1.63 -13.90 -10.49
N LYS A 74 -0.30 -13.99 -10.36
CA LYS A 74 0.40 -15.20 -9.90
C LYS A 74 0.65 -15.21 -8.39
N ASN A 75 0.94 -14.04 -7.83
CA ASN A 75 1.20 -13.86 -6.40
C ASN A 75 0.28 -12.81 -5.76
N GLU A 76 -0.84 -12.51 -6.42
CA GLU A 76 -1.80 -11.48 -6.03
C GLU A 76 -3.03 -12.07 -5.35
N PHE A 77 -3.45 -11.49 -4.24
CA PHE A 77 -4.63 -11.93 -3.49
C PHE A 77 -5.50 -10.74 -3.09
N LYS A 78 -6.82 -10.93 -3.14
CA LYS A 78 -7.81 -9.90 -2.77
C LYS A 78 -8.11 -9.85 -1.27
N SER A 79 -7.60 -10.81 -0.49
CA SER A 79 -7.78 -10.87 0.97
C SER A 79 -6.82 -11.86 1.60
N ILE A 80 -6.61 -11.75 2.92
CA ILE A 80 -5.81 -12.69 3.70
C ILE A 80 -6.40 -14.12 3.59
N GLY A 81 -7.72 -14.27 3.67
CA GLY A 81 -8.35 -15.59 3.52
C GLY A 81 -8.26 -16.17 2.09
N ALA A 82 -8.10 -15.34 1.06
CA ALA A 82 -7.76 -15.83 -0.29
C ALA A 82 -6.30 -16.29 -0.37
N MET A 83 -5.40 -15.56 0.30
CA MET A 83 -3.98 -15.92 0.41
C MET A 83 -3.78 -17.24 1.17
N GLU A 84 -4.42 -17.42 2.33
CA GLU A 84 -4.34 -18.66 3.11
C GLU A 84 -4.73 -19.88 2.28
N ARG A 85 -5.84 -19.78 1.54
CA ARG A 85 -6.32 -20.85 0.66
C ARG A 85 -5.38 -21.09 -0.52
N GLY A 86 -4.94 -20.01 -1.20
CA GLY A 86 -4.10 -20.12 -2.39
C GLY A 86 -2.67 -20.59 -2.12
N LEU A 87 -2.14 -20.35 -0.91
CA LEU A 87 -0.80 -20.78 -0.50
C LEU A 87 -0.83 -22.00 0.43
N HIS A 88 -1.99 -22.60 0.68
CA HIS A 88 -2.18 -23.72 1.60
C HIS A 88 -1.62 -23.45 3.01
N LEU A 89 -1.78 -22.23 3.51
CA LEU A 89 -1.31 -21.81 4.83
C LEU A 89 -2.41 -22.00 5.87
N ARG A 90 -2.01 -22.32 7.11
CA ARG A 90 -2.89 -22.25 8.28
C ARG A 90 -2.65 -20.94 9.04
N ALA A 91 -3.57 -20.58 9.92
CA ALA A 91 -3.44 -19.38 10.76
C ALA A 91 -2.10 -19.30 11.52
N LYS A 92 -1.59 -20.43 12.02
CA LYS A 92 -0.26 -20.50 12.70
C LYS A 92 0.92 -20.24 11.76
N ASP A 93 0.76 -20.50 10.47
CA ASP A 93 1.80 -20.26 9.48
C ASP A 93 1.90 -18.75 9.17
N LEU A 94 0.79 -18.01 9.27
CA LEU A 94 0.75 -16.55 9.10
C LEU A 94 1.55 -15.80 10.18
N GLU A 95 1.67 -16.34 11.39
CA GLU A 95 2.49 -15.73 12.46
C GLU A 95 3.97 -15.61 12.06
N ARG A 96 4.41 -16.42 11.09
CA ARG A 96 5.78 -16.38 10.57
C ARG A 96 5.94 -15.44 9.38
N TYR A 97 4.84 -14.91 8.85
CA TYR A 97 4.84 -13.99 7.72
C TYR A 97 5.03 -12.56 8.20
N ARG A 98 5.82 -11.80 7.45
CA ARG A 98 5.96 -10.35 7.63
C ARG A 98 4.97 -9.64 6.72
N PHE A 99 4.07 -8.86 7.33
CA PHE A 99 3.06 -8.05 6.66
C PHE A 99 3.58 -6.62 6.57
N THR A 100 3.66 -6.07 5.37
CA THR A 100 4.13 -4.69 5.16
C THR A 100 3.12 -3.90 4.35
N VAL A 101 3.11 -2.59 4.55
CA VAL A 101 2.33 -1.66 3.73
C VAL A 101 3.11 -0.37 3.59
N VAL A 102 3.21 0.12 2.36
CA VAL A 102 3.78 1.45 2.10
C VAL A 102 2.62 2.43 1.99
N THR A 103 2.50 3.33 2.97
CA THR A 103 1.53 4.43 2.90
C THR A 103 2.25 5.67 2.43
N ARG A 104 1.60 6.59 1.71
CA ARG A 104 2.18 7.90 1.31
C ARG A 104 1.42 9.02 2.00
N GLU A 105 2.03 10.20 2.15
CA GLU A 105 1.33 11.42 2.59
C GLU A 105 -0.04 11.52 1.87
N PRO A 106 -1.15 11.55 2.64
CA PRO A 106 -2.49 11.41 2.08
C PRO A 106 -2.89 12.44 1.02
N VAL A 107 -2.47 13.70 1.16
CA VAL A 107 -2.76 14.78 0.21
C VAL A 107 -2.00 14.56 -1.10
N ASP A 108 -0.70 14.27 -1.05
CA ASP A 108 0.13 13.97 -2.21
C ASP A 108 -0.38 12.74 -2.96
N ARG A 109 -0.75 11.70 -2.22
CA ARG A 109 -1.34 10.48 -2.78
C ARG A 109 -2.68 10.79 -3.48
N PHE A 110 -3.54 11.56 -2.82
CA PHE A 110 -4.82 11.99 -3.38
C PHE A 110 -4.62 12.79 -4.67
N LEU A 111 -3.78 13.83 -4.65
CA LEU A 111 -3.50 14.66 -5.81
C LEU A 111 -2.93 13.84 -6.97
N SER A 112 -1.97 12.97 -6.68
CA SER A 112 -1.40 12.07 -7.69
C SER A 112 -2.44 11.13 -8.30
N GLY A 113 -3.34 10.58 -7.48
CA GLY A 113 -4.43 9.71 -7.93
C GLY A 113 -5.46 10.46 -8.77
N PHE A 114 -5.89 11.63 -8.30
CA PHE A 114 -6.88 12.47 -8.98
C PHE A 114 -6.39 12.97 -10.33
N ILE A 115 -5.16 13.50 -10.40
CA ILE A 115 -4.56 13.96 -11.66
C ILE A 115 -4.43 12.80 -12.65
N ASP A 116 -3.99 11.64 -12.18
CA ASP A 116 -3.81 10.47 -13.05
C ASP A 116 -5.14 9.94 -13.59
N ARG A 117 -6.10 9.66 -12.71
CA ARG A 117 -7.35 8.98 -13.08
C ARG A 117 -8.43 9.92 -13.60
N CYS A 118 -8.63 11.06 -12.95
CA CYS A 118 -9.73 11.97 -13.29
C CYS A 118 -9.35 12.98 -14.37
N ILE A 119 -8.10 13.45 -14.40
CA ILE A 119 -7.66 14.48 -15.35
C ILE A 119 -7.04 13.86 -16.60
N ARG A 120 -6.07 12.95 -16.45
CA ARG A 120 -5.33 12.39 -17.59
C ARG A 120 -6.10 11.27 -18.30
N VAL A 121 -6.60 10.28 -17.54
CA VAL A 121 -7.35 9.15 -18.10
C VAL A 121 -8.79 9.54 -18.40
N GLY A 122 -9.41 10.36 -17.55
CA GLY A 122 -10.80 10.78 -17.71
C GLY A 122 -11.82 9.75 -17.20
N ASP A 123 -11.47 9.01 -16.15
CA ASP A 123 -12.42 8.13 -15.46
C ASP A 123 -13.65 8.92 -14.96
N SER A 124 -14.76 8.22 -14.70
CA SER A 124 -16.00 8.88 -14.27
C SER A 124 -15.85 9.67 -12.97
N CYS A 125 -14.91 9.29 -12.09
CA CYS A 125 -14.58 10.01 -10.85
C CYS A 125 -15.82 10.40 -10.04
N PHE A 126 -16.72 9.43 -9.84
CA PHE A 126 -18.02 9.58 -9.17
C PHE A 126 -19.00 10.55 -9.88
N GLY A 127 -18.83 10.74 -11.18
CA GLY A 127 -19.56 11.74 -11.97
C GLY A 127 -18.99 13.15 -11.86
N CYS A 128 -17.90 13.36 -11.11
CA CYS A 128 -17.31 14.68 -10.89
C CYS A 128 -16.35 15.12 -12.00
N THR A 129 -15.90 14.21 -12.87
CA THR A 129 -14.91 14.49 -13.93
C THR A 129 -13.65 15.15 -13.35
N SER A 130 -13.32 16.38 -13.73
CA SER A 130 -12.18 17.15 -13.23
C SER A 130 -12.46 18.05 -12.03
N ASN A 131 -13.70 18.05 -11.50
CA ASN A 131 -14.05 18.85 -10.33
C ASN A 131 -13.59 18.18 -9.03
N MET A 132 -12.48 18.69 -8.48
CA MET A 132 -11.85 18.15 -7.27
C MET A 132 -12.71 18.34 -6.02
N THR A 133 -13.41 19.47 -5.90
CA THR A 133 -14.32 19.73 -4.77
C THR A 133 -15.46 18.72 -4.74
N CYS A 134 -16.11 18.50 -5.89
CA CYS A 134 -17.13 17.45 -6.04
C CYS A 134 -16.58 16.07 -5.66
N PHE A 135 -15.38 15.72 -6.15
CA PHE A 135 -14.77 14.43 -5.85
C PHE A 135 -14.53 14.25 -4.35
N LEU A 136 -13.99 15.27 -3.68
CA LEU A 136 -13.77 15.25 -2.23
C LEU A 136 -15.08 15.13 -1.45
N GLU A 137 -16.13 15.83 -1.88
CA GLU A 137 -17.46 15.73 -1.27
C GLU A 137 -18.08 14.33 -1.46
N GLN A 138 -17.91 13.72 -2.64
CA GLN A 138 -18.39 12.35 -2.91
C GLN A 138 -17.61 11.30 -2.11
N GLU A 139 -16.29 11.45 -2.03
CA GLU A 139 -15.43 10.61 -1.17
C GLU A 139 -15.84 10.74 0.30
N TYR A 140 -16.08 11.96 0.78
CA TYR A 140 -16.53 12.21 2.15
C TYR A 140 -17.90 11.58 2.42
N LYS A 141 -18.87 11.75 1.52
CA LYS A 141 -20.21 11.14 1.61
C LYS A 141 -20.16 9.61 1.64
N ARG A 142 -19.22 8.99 0.92
CA ARG A 142 -18.99 7.54 0.90
C ARG A 142 -18.25 7.03 2.13
N ARG A 143 -17.59 7.90 2.92
CA ARG A 143 -16.72 7.55 4.05
C ARG A 143 -17.47 7.38 5.38
N CYS A 144 -18.70 7.88 5.49
CA CYS A 144 -19.51 7.76 6.72
C CYS A 144 -20.16 6.38 6.94
N SER A 145 -19.50 5.28 6.55
CA SER A 145 -20.02 3.92 6.76
C SER A 145 -18.89 2.91 7.03
N MET A 146 -18.96 2.27 8.21
CA MET A 146 -18.33 1.00 8.66
C MET A 146 -17.18 1.07 9.69
N ASP A 147 -17.32 0.27 10.75
CA ASP A 147 -16.54 0.32 11.99
C ASP A 147 -16.39 -1.07 12.65
N THR A 148 -15.41 -1.92 12.28
CA THR A 148 -15.23 -3.17 13.07
C THR A 148 -13.83 -3.76 13.30
N HIS A 149 -12.75 -3.39 12.61
CA HIS A 149 -11.47 -4.15 12.79
C HIS A 149 -10.18 -3.32 12.67
N PHE A 150 -10.22 -2.03 13.03
CA PHE A 150 -9.10 -1.10 12.80
C PHE A 150 -7.88 -1.33 13.70
N GLU A 151 -8.06 -1.88 14.90
CA GLU A 151 -7.03 -1.96 15.95
C GLU A 151 -5.84 -2.90 15.66
N LYS A 152 -5.78 -3.53 14.47
CA LYS A 152 -4.80 -4.57 14.14
C LYS A 152 -3.69 -4.16 13.17
N TYR A 153 -3.64 -2.91 12.70
CA TYR A 153 -2.70 -2.48 11.67
C TYR A 153 -1.60 -1.54 12.21
N GLU A 154 -0.35 -1.80 11.83
CA GLU A 154 0.79 -0.87 11.98
C GLU A 154 0.98 -0.09 10.67
N PHE A 155 1.11 1.23 10.75
CA PHE A 155 1.17 2.14 9.60
C PHE A 155 2.59 2.70 9.42
N ILE A 156 3.14 2.60 8.20
CA ILE A 156 4.45 3.17 7.84
C ILE A 156 4.24 4.33 6.86
N ARG A 157 4.56 5.57 7.26
CA ARG A 157 4.35 6.78 6.46
C ARG A 157 5.53 7.03 5.52
N TYR A 158 5.25 7.12 4.21
CA TYR A 158 6.19 7.53 3.17
C TYR A 158 5.92 8.99 2.79
N SER A 159 6.93 9.84 2.90
CA SER A 159 6.90 11.21 2.37
C SER A 159 7.72 11.31 1.09
N SER A 160 7.30 12.21 0.22
CA SER A 160 8.06 12.70 -0.94
C SER A 160 9.42 13.29 -0.53
N ASP A 161 9.54 13.73 0.73
CA ASP A 161 10.76 14.16 1.39
C ASP A 161 11.27 13.06 2.37
N PRO A 162 12.35 12.34 2.03
CA PRO A 162 12.86 11.23 2.84
C PRO A 162 13.51 11.67 4.16
N THR A 163 13.73 12.98 4.37
CA THR A 163 14.43 13.49 5.55
C THR A 163 13.53 13.65 6.78
N GLY A 164 12.20 13.63 6.62
CA GLY A 164 11.29 14.07 7.69
C GLY A 164 10.35 13.04 8.33
N THR A 165 10.06 11.87 7.73
CA THR A 165 8.98 10.99 8.26
C THR A 165 9.22 9.49 8.10
N LEU A 166 9.83 9.05 7.00
CA LEU A 166 10.02 7.62 6.71
C LEU A 166 11.01 6.97 7.69
N LEU A 167 12.11 7.65 8.01
CA LEU A 167 13.12 7.17 8.96
C LEU A 167 12.61 7.14 10.40
N GLU A 168 11.74 8.06 10.79
CA GLU A 168 11.15 8.10 12.14
C GLU A 168 10.22 6.91 12.39
N ASP A 169 9.42 6.51 11.38
CA ASP A 169 8.52 5.35 11.49
C ASP A 169 9.26 4.02 11.34
N LEU A 170 10.34 3.99 10.56
CA LEU A 170 11.13 2.78 10.34
C LEU A 170 12.09 2.48 11.50
N GLN A 171 12.65 3.48 12.17
CA GLN A 171 13.62 3.26 13.25
C GLN A 171 13.10 2.37 14.39
N PRO A 172 11.87 2.53 14.91
CA PRO A 172 11.30 1.65 15.93
C PRO A 172 11.16 0.20 15.45
N LEU A 173 10.73 0.01 14.19
CA LEU A 173 10.58 -1.31 13.55
C LEU A 173 11.92 -2.00 13.30
N LEU A 174 12.94 -1.23 12.92
CA LEU A 174 14.28 -1.74 12.67
C LEU A 174 15.02 -2.05 13.99
N ARG A 175 14.80 -1.26 15.04
CA ARG A 175 15.32 -1.55 16.40
C ARG A 175 14.69 -2.79 17.02
N THR A 176 13.39 -3.02 16.81
CA THR A 176 12.73 -4.28 17.23
C THR A 176 13.28 -5.51 16.49
N GLN A 177 13.94 -5.30 15.35
CA GLN A 177 14.63 -6.34 14.58
C GLN A 177 16.14 -6.39 14.83
N GLN A 178 16.65 -5.72 15.87
CA GLN A 178 18.07 -5.64 16.22
C GLN A 178 18.96 -5.11 15.07
N VAL A 179 18.41 -4.30 14.17
CA VAL A 179 19.18 -3.64 13.11
C VAL A 179 19.86 -2.41 13.71
N ASN A 180 21.19 -2.38 13.68
CA ASN A 180 22.00 -1.30 14.23
C ASN A 180 22.05 -0.12 13.25
N ILE A 181 21.29 0.94 13.54
CA ILE A 181 21.27 2.16 12.71
C ILE A 181 22.20 3.18 13.39
N GLN A 182 23.41 3.36 12.87
CA GLN A 182 24.25 4.50 13.26
C GLN A 182 23.65 5.81 12.72
N PRO A 183 23.70 6.92 13.47
CA PRO A 183 23.23 8.20 12.97
C PRO A 183 24.10 8.64 11.80
N PHE A 184 23.50 8.88 10.64
CA PHE A 184 24.15 9.62 9.58
C PHE A 184 24.24 11.08 10.04
N MET A 185 25.46 11.52 10.34
CA MET A 185 25.83 12.93 10.49
C MET A 185 25.95 13.57 9.11
#